data_AF-A0A2I0N438-F1
#
_entry.id   AF-A0A2I0N438-F1
#
_cell.length_a   1.000
_cell.length_b   1.000
_cell.length_c   1.000
_cell.angle_alpha   90.00
_cell.angle_beta   90.00
_cell.angle_gamma   90.00
#
_symmetry.space_group_name_H-M   'P 1'
#
loop_
_entity.id
_entity.type
_entity.pdbx_description
1 polymer ?
#
loop_
_entity_poly.entity_id
_entity_poly.type
_entity_poly.pdbx_seq_one_letter_code
_entity_poly.pdbx_strand_id
1 'polypeptide(L)'
;KAAAKKEIERPWQYFAVLLPVRTVGVHGDVRAYGNTIAVRAVASLDAMSADYSKIPHELLERISVRITNELKAKVNRVVYDITNKPPGTVEWE
;
A
#
# COMPACT_ATOMS: atom_id res chain seq x y z
N LYS A 1 -10.44 6.50 9.77
CA LYS A 1 -9.93 7.12 11.03
C LYS A 1 -8.96 8.27 10.74
N ALA A 2 -7.92 8.12 9.92
CA ALA A 2 -6.97 9.22 9.62
C ALA A 2 -7.60 10.44 8.92
N ALA A 3 -8.37 10.23 7.84
CA ALA A 3 -9.08 11.33 7.16
C ALA A 3 -10.09 12.05 8.08
N ALA A 4 -10.78 11.30 8.95
CA ALA A 4 -11.71 11.88 9.94
C ALA A 4 -10.98 12.74 10.99
N LYS A 5 -9.73 12.39 11.32
CA LYS A 5 -8.85 13.17 12.18
C LYS A 5 -8.13 14.32 11.45
N LYS A 6 -8.40 14.52 10.15
CA LYS A 6 -7.72 15.50 9.29
C LYS A 6 -6.20 15.33 9.23
N GLU A 7 -5.70 14.12 9.50
CA GLU A 7 -4.28 13.76 9.32
C GLU A 7 -3.91 13.69 7.83
N ILE A 8 -4.90 13.39 6.98
CA ILE A 8 -4.79 13.36 5.52
C ILE A 8 -6.06 13.88 4.87
N GLU A 9 -5.92 14.41 3.66
CA GLU A 9 -7.05 14.47 2.73
C GLU A 9 -7.49 13.04 2.38
N ARG A 10 -8.80 12.83 2.24
CA ARG A 10 -9.33 11.51 1.90
C ARG A 10 -8.95 11.18 0.46
N PRO A 11 -8.21 10.09 0.19
CA PRO A 11 -7.94 9.68 -1.18
C PRO A 11 -9.24 9.39 -1.93
N TRP A 12 -9.23 9.64 -3.23
CA TRP A 12 -10.34 9.34 -4.13
C TRP A 12 -10.56 7.81 -4.22
N GLN A 13 -9.48 7.06 -4.42
CA GLN A 13 -9.48 5.59 -4.29
C GLN A 13 -8.30 5.15 -3.43
N TYR A 14 -8.47 4.04 -2.71
CA TYR A 14 -7.42 3.37 -1.96
C TYR A 14 -7.69 1.86 -1.87
N PHE A 15 -6.70 1.04 -2.18
CA PHE A 15 -6.81 -0.43 -2.19
C PHE A 15 -5.43 -1.10 -2.08
N ALA A 16 -5.44 -2.43 -2.04
CA ALA A 16 -4.24 -3.25 -1.99
C ALA A 16 -4.20 -4.21 -3.18
N VAL A 17 -3.03 -4.39 -3.78
CA VAL A 17 -2.76 -5.31 -4.89
C VAL A 17 -1.84 -6.42 -4.39
N LEU A 18 -2.22 -7.67 -4.59
CA LEU A 18 -1.37 -8.82 -4.30
C LEU A 18 -0.46 -9.07 -5.50
N LEU A 19 0.85 -8.90 -5.33
CA LEU A 19 1.80 -9.14 -6.40
C LEU A 19 2.18 -10.62 -6.46
N PRO A 20 2.33 -11.21 -7.66
CA PRO A 20 2.82 -12.57 -7.84
C PRO A 20 4.35 -12.66 -7.63
N VAL A 21 4.88 -11.93 -6.64
CA VAL A 21 6.30 -11.84 -6.30
C VAL A 21 6.49 -12.26 -4.86
N ARG A 22 7.25 -13.34 -4.65
CA ARG A 22 7.66 -13.80 -3.32
C ARG A 22 8.92 -13.08 -2.87
N THR A 23 8.95 -12.69 -1.60
CA THR A 23 10.11 -12.05 -0.97
C THR A 23 10.45 -12.72 0.35
N VAL A 24 11.72 -12.60 0.72
CA VAL A 24 12.23 -13.12 2.00
C VAL A 24 11.78 -12.21 3.13
N GLY A 25 11.31 -12.82 4.21
CA GLY A 25 11.04 -12.19 5.50
C GLY A 25 11.51 -13.10 6.64
N VAL A 26 11.48 -12.58 7.84
CA VAL A 26 11.84 -13.33 9.06
C VAL A 26 10.58 -13.41 9.92
N HIS A 27 10.17 -14.62 10.27
CA HIS A 27 9.05 -14.88 11.18
C HIS A 27 9.54 -15.81 12.29
N GLY A 28 9.65 -15.31 13.51
CA GLY A 28 10.42 -15.99 14.56
C GLY A 28 11.89 -16.07 14.15
N ASP A 29 12.51 -17.25 14.30
CA ASP A 29 13.91 -17.48 13.94
C ASP A 29 14.10 -18.12 12.56
N VAL A 30 13.03 -18.23 11.77
CA VAL A 30 13.06 -18.87 10.45
C VAL A 30 12.86 -17.88 9.31
N ARG A 31 13.55 -18.14 8.19
CA ARG A 31 13.29 -17.46 6.93
C ARG A 31 11.94 -17.94 6.38
N ALA A 32 11.07 -17.00 6.04
CA ALA A 32 9.82 -17.28 5.34
C ALA A 32 9.85 -16.63 3.96
N TYR A 33 9.12 -17.25 3.03
CA TYR A 33 8.89 -16.70 1.70
C TYR A 33 7.41 -16.37 1.57
N GLY A 34 7.08 -15.10 1.42
CA GLY A 34 5.72 -14.57 1.44
C GLY A 34 5.54 -13.59 0.30
N ASN A 35 4.29 -13.31 -0.05
CA ASN A 35 3.99 -12.40 -1.15
C ASN A 35 4.31 -10.95 -0.77
N THR A 36 4.30 -10.09 -1.80
CA THR A 36 4.36 -8.64 -1.66
C THR A 36 2.96 -8.07 -1.88
N ILE A 37 2.54 -7.15 -1.03
CA ILE A 37 1.36 -6.32 -1.24
C ILE A 37 1.80 -4.93 -1.66
N ALA A 38 1.24 -4.41 -2.74
CA ALA A 38 1.31 -2.98 -3.05
C ALA A 38 0.07 -2.27 -2.50
N VAL A 39 0.27 -1.20 -1.75
CA VAL A 39 -0.80 -0.30 -1.33
C VAL A 39 -0.87 0.82 -2.35
N ARG A 40 -2.07 1.08 -2.87
CA ARG A 40 -2.36 2.15 -3.80
C ARG A 40 -3.34 3.12 -3.16
N ALA A 41 -3.04 4.40 -3.21
CA ALA A 41 -4.00 5.45 -2.88
C ALA A 41 -3.73 6.66 -3.77
N VAL A 42 -4.79 7.22 -4.33
CA VAL A 42 -4.71 8.32 -5.29
C VAL A 42 -5.68 9.43 -4.95
N ALA A 43 -5.26 10.67 -5.20
CA ALA A 43 -6.14 11.83 -5.25
C ALA A 43 -6.43 12.14 -6.71
N SER A 44 -7.69 12.42 -7.03
CA SER A 44 -8.11 12.81 -8.37
C SER A 44 -9.34 13.70 -8.30
N LEU A 45 -9.42 14.68 -9.20
CA LEU A 45 -10.57 15.56 -9.35
C LEU A 45 -11.51 15.08 -10.48
N ASP A 46 -10.98 14.42 -11.49
CA ASP A 46 -11.68 14.15 -12.75
C ASP A 46 -11.44 12.75 -13.36
N ALA A 47 -10.75 11.86 -12.63
CA ALA A 47 -10.34 10.52 -13.06
C ALA A 47 -9.45 10.46 -14.32
N MET A 48 -9.16 11.58 -14.99
CA MET A 48 -8.25 11.65 -16.13
C MET A 48 -6.81 11.75 -15.67
N SER A 49 -6.57 12.53 -14.61
CA SER A 49 -5.27 12.64 -13.93
C SER A 49 -5.40 12.22 -12.47
N ALA A 50 -4.35 11.62 -11.91
CA ALA A 50 -4.34 11.27 -10.51
C ALA A 50 -2.92 11.31 -9.93
N ASP A 51 -2.78 11.99 -8.81
CA ASP A 51 -1.54 11.98 -8.03
C ASP A 51 -1.62 10.86 -7.00
N TYR A 52 -0.51 10.18 -6.74
CA TYR A 52 -0.45 9.32 -5.56
C TYR A 52 -0.71 10.17 -4.30
N SER A 53 -1.48 9.64 -3.36
CA SER A 53 -1.79 10.38 -2.14
C SER A 53 -0.55 10.47 -1.26
N LYS A 54 -0.21 11.66 -0.75
CA LYS A 54 0.90 11.85 0.19
C LYS A 54 0.49 11.42 1.60
N ILE A 55 0.41 10.11 1.80
CA ILE A 55 0.05 9.51 3.09
C ILE A 55 1.22 9.71 4.08
N PRO A 56 0.98 10.20 5.32
CA PRO A 56 1.98 10.30 6.36
C PRO A 56 2.65 8.95 6.61
N HIS A 57 3.97 8.98 6.75
CA HIS A 57 4.78 7.77 6.95
C HIS A 57 4.31 6.93 8.15
N GLU A 58 3.86 7.55 9.24
CA GLU A 58 3.30 6.84 10.40
C GLU A 58 2.02 6.05 10.05
N LEU A 59 1.20 6.53 9.11
CA LEU A 59 0.05 5.79 8.64
C LEU A 59 0.47 4.64 7.71
N LEU A 60 1.44 4.87 6.82
CA LEU A 60 2.01 3.81 5.98
C LEU A 60 2.66 2.69 6.82
N GLU A 61 3.39 3.06 7.87
CA GLU A 61 3.97 2.11 8.83
C GLU A 61 2.89 1.30 9.53
N ARG A 62 1.85 1.95 10.07
CA ARG A 62 0.71 1.24 10.69
C ARG A 62 0.03 0.28 9.73
N ILE A 63 -0.13 0.65 8.46
CA ILE A 63 -0.70 -0.25 7.42
C ILE A 63 0.24 -1.45 7.22
N SER A 64 1.53 -1.20 7.02
CA SER A 64 2.55 -2.23 6.82
C SER A 64 2.60 -3.23 7.97
N VAL A 65 2.74 -2.73 9.20
CA VAL A 65 2.82 -3.54 10.43
C VAL A 65 1.56 -4.38 10.62
N ARG A 66 0.37 -3.81 10.40
CA ARG A 66 -0.87 -4.57 10.53
C ARG A 66 -0.97 -5.69 9.50
N ILE A 67 -0.68 -5.40 8.23
CA ILE A 67 -0.72 -6.40 7.15
C ILE A 67 0.24 -7.56 7.45
N THR A 68 1.50 -7.27 7.78
CA THR A 68 2.51 -8.31 8.01
C THR A 68 2.25 -9.11 9.28
N ASN A 69 1.77 -8.48 10.35
CA ASN A 69 1.45 -9.18 11.61
C ASN A 69 0.19 -10.04 11.51
N GLU A 70 -0.86 -9.55 10.85
CA GLU A 70 -2.13 -10.28 10.70
C GLU A 70 -1.99 -11.45 9.70
N LEU A 71 -1.17 -11.31 8.64
CA LEU A 71 -1.00 -12.33 7.59
C LEU A 71 0.22 -13.23 7.78
N LYS A 72 1.17 -12.85 8.65
CA LYS A 72 2.37 -13.63 8.99
C LYS A 72 3.15 -14.04 7.73
N ALA A 73 3.64 -15.28 7.67
CA ALA A 73 4.44 -15.81 6.56
C ALA A 73 3.79 -15.74 5.17
N LYS A 74 2.49 -15.42 5.06
CA LYS A 74 1.81 -15.24 3.76
C LYS A 74 2.22 -13.95 3.06
N VAL A 75 2.53 -12.89 3.83
CA VAL A 75 2.93 -11.57 3.29
C VAL A 75 4.11 -11.05 4.08
N ASN A 76 5.23 -10.87 3.39
CA ASN A 76 6.48 -10.45 4.01
C ASN A 76 6.82 -8.99 3.75
N ARG A 77 6.19 -8.39 2.74
CA ARG A 77 6.55 -7.07 2.26
C ARG A 77 5.32 -6.29 1.85
N VAL A 78 5.32 -5.03 2.26
CA VAL A 78 4.35 -4.03 1.81
C VAL A 78 5.13 -2.91 1.14
N VAL A 79 4.69 -2.51 -0.05
CA VAL A 79 5.20 -1.35 -0.78
C VAL A 79 4.08 -0.34 -0.99
N TYR A 80 4.43 0.93 -1.23
CA TYR A 80 3.47 1.96 -1.56
C TYR A 80 3.73 2.47 -2.97
N ASP A 81 2.70 2.50 -3.81
CA ASP A 81 2.81 2.94 -5.20
C ASP A 81 2.75 4.46 -5.31
N ILE A 82 3.91 5.05 -5.61
CA ILE A 82 4.12 6.49 -5.77
C ILE A 82 4.09 6.95 -7.24
N THR A 83 3.57 6.12 -8.15
CA THR A 83 3.49 6.44 -9.58
C THR A 83 2.24 7.30 -9.86
N ASN A 84 2.38 8.46 -10.49
CA ASN A 84 1.23 9.26 -10.90
C ASN A 84 0.55 8.67 -12.15
N LYS A 85 -0.71 9.07 -12.38
CA LYS A 85 -1.41 8.92 -13.66
C LYS A 85 -1.42 10.29 -14.35
N PRO A 86 -0.71 10.46 -15.49
CA PRO A 86 0.24 9.53 -16.15
C PRO A 86 1.62 9.46 -15.44
N PRO A 87 2.50 8.47 -15.74
CA PRO A 87 2.39 7.46 -16.80
C PRO A 87 1.64 6.19 -16.40
N GLY A 88 1.38 5.97 -15.11
CA GLY A 88 0.65 4.82 -14.63
C GLY A 88 -0.86 4.96 -14.78
N THR A 89 -1.58 3.92 -14.37
CA THR A 89 -3.03 3.93 -14.18
C THR A 89 -3.37 3.97 -12.69
N VAL A 90 -4.67 4.11 -12.36
CA VAL A 90 -5.11 3.99 -10.97
C VAL A 90 -5.07 2.53 -10.54
N GLU A 91 -5.78 1.68 -11.27
CA GLU A 91 -5.72 0.22 -11.16
C GLU A 91 -4.42 -0.34 -11.75
N TRP A 92 -4.06 -1.56 -11.35
CA TRP A 92 -2.83 -2.22 -11.80
C TRP A 92 -3.04 -3.17 -12.99
N GLU A 93 -4.28 -3.51 -13.33
CA GLU A 93 -4.68 -4.33 -14.50
C GLU A 93 -6.07 -3.90 -15.00
#